data_AF-A0A0V0GU17-F1
#
_entry.id   AF-A0A0V0GU17-F1
#
_cell.length_a   1.000
_cell.length_b   1.000
_cell.length_c   1.000
_cell.angle_alpha   90.00
_cell.angle_beta   90.00
_cell.angle_gamma   90.00
#
_symmetry.space_group_name_H-M   'P 1'
#
loop_
_entity.id
_entity.type
_entity.pdbx_description
1 polymer ?
#
loop_
_entity_poly.entity_id
_entity_poly.type
_entity_poly.pdbx_seq_one_letter_code
_entity_poly.pdbx_strand_id
1 'polypeptide(L)'
;MQSADSDAVWLMQGWLFTYDPFWRPTQMKALLHSVPLGKLIVLDLYAEVKPIWATSKQFYGIPYIWCMLHNFAGNVEMYGVLDAVGSGPVEARTSENSTMVGVGMSMEGIEQNPVVYDLMSEMAFQHRPVDVKAWIDLYSRRRYGRFVQPMQDAWNILYHTIYNCTDGRL
;
A
#
# COMPACT_ATOMS: atom_id res chain seq x y z
N MET A 1 -2.47 -2.01 -28.01
CA MET A 1 -1.55 -1.01 -27.43
C MET A 1 -0.27 -0.92 -28.26
N GLN A 2 0.54 -1.97 -28.32
CA GLN A 2 1.80 -1.96 -29.10
C GLN A 2 1.66 -1.61 -30.59
N SER A 3 0.55 -1.98 -31.23
CA SER A 3 0.27 -1.64 -32.63
C SER A 3 0.09 -0.13 -32.88
N ALA A 4 -0.21 0.64 -31.84
CA ALA A 4 -0.37 2.09 -31.91
C ALA A 4 0.81 2.84 -31.27
N ASP A 5 1.44 2.26 -30.25
CA ASP A 5 2.60 2.81 -29.54
C ASP A 5 3.55 1.68 -29.13
N SER A 6 4.73 1.62 -29.76
CA SER A 6 5.75 0.60 -29.48
C SER A 6 6.31 0.67 -28.05
N ASP A 7 6.23 1.83 -27.40
CA ASP A 7 6.74 2.06 -26.05
C ASP A 7 5.69 1.79 -24.97
N ALA A 8 4.44 1.53 -25.36
CA ALA A 8 3.33 1.29 -24.44
C ALA A 8 3.65 0.26 -23.35
N VAL A 9 3.38 0.64 -22.10
CA VAL A 9 3.43 -0.23 -20.91
C VAL A 9 2.00 -0.36 -20.38
N TRP A 10 1.56 -1.60 -20.18
CA TRP A 10 0.25 -1.86 -19.58
C TRP A 10 0.35 -1.76 -18.05
N LEU A 11 -0.39 -0.81 -17.47
CA LEU A 11 -0.64 -0.77 -16.03
C LEU A 11 -1.91 -1.56 -15.70
N MET A 12 -1.79 -2.63 -14.93
CA MET A 12 -2.88 -3.56 -14.62
C MET A 12 -3.18 -3.57 -13.12
N GLN A 13 -4.46 -3.49 -12.73
CA GLN A 13 -4.86 -3.69 -11.33
C GLN A 13 -4.74 -5.16 -10.93
N GLY A 14 -4.09 -5.43 -9.80
CA GLY A 14 -3.91 -6.77 -9.24
C GLY A 14 -5.07 -7.31 -8.40
N TRP A 15 -6.15 -6.52 -8.22
CA TRP A 15 -7.29 -6.85 -7.34
C TRP A 15 -7.92 -8.23 -7.60
N LEU A 16 -7.95 -8.66 -8.87
CA LEU A 16 -8.50 -9.96 -9.26
C LEU A 16 -7.77 -11.15 -8.58
N PHE A 17 -6.50 -10.98 -8.19
CA PHE A 17 -5.71 -12.00 -7.50
C PHE A 17 -6.00 -12.09 -6.00
N THR A 18 -6.79 -11.17 -5.43
CA THR A 18 -6.93 -11.03 -3.97
C THR A 18 -7.97 -11.96 -3.35
N TYR A 19 -9.08 -12.23 -4.06
CA TYR A 19 -10.23 -12.95 -3.48
C TYR A 19 -10.76 -14.09 -4.34
N ASP A 20 -10.57 -14.05 -5.66
CA ASP A 20 -11.16 -15.04 -6.55
C ASP A 20 -10.30 -16.33 -6.55
N PRO A 21 -10.84 -17.48 -6.10
CA PRO A 21 -10.10 -18.74 -6.00
C PRO A 21 -9.68 -19.33 -7.36
N PHE A 22 -10.16 -18.76 -8.47
CA PHE A 22 -9.71 -19.07 -9.82
C PHE A 22 -8.21 -18.78 -10.01
N TRP A 23 -7.71 -17.69 -9.43
CA TRP A 23 -6.36 -17.18 -9.67
C TRP A 23 -5.27 -17.90 -8.85
N ARG A 24 -5.11 -19.17 -9.13
CA ARG A 24 -4.01 -19.99 -8.58
C ARG A 24 -2.70 -19.67 -9.31
N PRO A 25 -1.54 -20.13 -8.79
CA PRO A 25 -0.23 -19.81 -9.38
C PRO A 25 -0.11 -20.07 -10.89
N THR A 26 -0.74 -21.12 -11.41
CA THR A 26 -0.73 -21.45 -12.83
C THR A 26 -1.47 -20.42 -13.69
N GLN A 27 -2.68 -20.01 -13.28
CA GLN A 27 -3.52 -19.04 -13.99
C GLN A 27 -2.90 -17.65 -13.92
N MET A 28 -2.41 -17.26 -12.73
CA MET A 28 -1.76 -15.97 -12.53
C MET A 28 -0.49 -15.85 -13.38
N LYS A 29 0.38 -16.87 -13.40
CA LYS A 29 1.56 -16.89 -14.30
C LYS A 29 1.18 -16.81 -15.76
N ALA A 30 0.16 -17.57 -16.18
CA ALA A 30 -0.28 -17.57 -17.57
C ALA A 30 -0.72 -16.16 -18.03
N LEU A 31 -1.46 -15.43 -17.19
CA LEU A 31 -1.83 -14.05 -17.48
C LEU A 31 -0.61 -13.12 -17.47
N LEU A 32 0.17 -13.14 -16.39
CA LEU A 32 1.28 -12.21 -16.18
C LEU A 32 2.40 -12.36 -17.21
N HIS A 33 2.64 -13.58 -17.71
CA HIS A 33 3.65 -13.87 -18.74
C HIS A 33 3.08 -13.89 -20.17
N SER A 34 1.80 -13.53 -20.36
CA SER A 34 1.21 -13.32 -21.69
C SER A 34 1.69 -12.03 -22.36
N VAL A 35 2.30 -11.13 -21.57
CA VAL A 35 2.86 -9.84 -22.01
C VAL A 35 4.39 -9.90 -21.90
N PRO A 36 5.15 -9.33 -22.85
CA PRO A 36 6.60 -9.27 -22.73
C PRO A 36 7.06 -8.60 -21.42
N LEU A 37 8.14 -9.12 -20.84
CA LEU A 37 8.74 -8.54 -19.64
C LEU A 37 9.08 -7.06 -19.86
N GLY A 38 8.78 -6.22 -18.87
CA GLY A 38 8.97 -4.76 -18.95
C GLY A 38 7.85 -4.01 -19.68
N LYS A 39 6.86 -4.70 -20.24
CA LYS A 39 5.66 -4.09 -20.88
C LYS A 39 4.39 -4.23 -20.04
N LEU A 40 4.52 -4.73 -18.81
CA LEU A 40 3.46 -4.88 -17.82
C LEU A 40 3.97 -4.40 -16.46
N ILE A 41 3.17 -3.57 -15.78
CA ILE A 41 3.34 -3.20 -14.37
C ILE A 41 2.03 -3.53 -13.65
N VAL A 42 2.12 -4.23 -12.53
CA VAL A 42 0.95 -4.56 -11.71
C VAL A 42 0.80 -3.57 -10.57
N LEU A 43 -0.41 -3.07 -10.33
CA LEU A 43 -0.76 -2.39 -9.08
C LEU A 43 -1.15 -3.45 -8.07
N ASP A 44 -0.31 -3.69 -7.05
CA ASP A 44 -0.69 -4.51 -5.90
C ASP A 44 -1.63 -3.70 -5.04
N LEU A 45 -2.91 -3.74 -5.41
CA LEU A 45 -3.87 -2.66 -5.14
C LEU A 45 -4.21 -2.47 -3.66
N TYR A 46 -4.04 -3.52 -2.87
CA TYR A 46 -4.46 -3.59 -1.47
C TYR A 46 -3.34 -4.18 -0.60
N ALA A 47 -2.12 -3.71 -0.83
CA ALA A 47 -0.91 -4.36 -0.33
C ALA A 47 -0.69 -4.15 1.17
N GLU A 48 -1.33 -3.16 1.78
CA GLU A 48 -1.26 -2.87 3.22
C GLU A 48 -2.02 -3.91 4.08
N VAL A 49 -2.99 -4.63 3.49
CA VAL A 49 -3.71 -5.71 4.19
C VAL A 49 -3.54 -7.06 3.49
N LYS A 50 -3.55 -7.09 2.16
CA LYS A 50 -3.46 -8.31 1.35
C LYS A 50 -2.36 -8.20 0.29
N PRO A 51 -1.07 -8.20 0.69
CA PRO A 51 0.05 -8.10 -0.23
C PRO A 51 0.15 -9.33 -1.15
N ILE A 52 -0.22 -9.15 -2.43
CA ILE A 52 -0.12 -10.22 -3.42
C ILE A 52 1.34 -10.49 -3.79
N TRP A 53 2.21 -9.47 -3.74
CA TRP A 53 3.64 -9.63 -3.99
C TRP A 53 4.27 -10.73 -3.13
N ALA A 54 3.83 -10.85 -1.87
CA ALA A 54 4.38 -11.80 -0.90
C ALA A 54 3.98 -13.26 -1.24
N THR A 55 2.74 -13.48 -1.68
CA THR A 55 2.22 -14.82 -1.99
C THR A 55 2.52 -15.26 -3.43
N SER A 56 2.83 -14.32 -4.32
CA SER A 56 3.13 -14.55 -5.74
C SER A 56 4.62 -14.56 -6.08
N LYS A 57 5.49 -14.56 -5.07
CA LYS A 57 6.96 -14.48 -5.27
C LYS A 57 7.33 -13.29 -6.17
N GLN A 58 6.93 -12.08 -5.77
CA GLN A 58 7.18 -10.84 -6.51
C GLN A 58 6.53 -10.86 -7.91
N PHE A 59 5.23 -11.23 -7.98
CA PHE A 59 4.48 -11.35 -9.24
C PHE A 59 5.21 -12.17 -10.31
N TYR A 60 5.94 -13.20 -9.89
CA TYR A 60 6.74 -14.06 -10.77
C TYR A 60 7.67 -13.30 -11.72
N GLY A 61 8.29 -12.23 -11.21
CA GLY A 61 9.26 -11.40 -11.95
C GLY A 61 8.64 -10.23 -12.72
N ILE A 62 7.33 -10.02 -12.65
CA ILE A 62 6.70 -8.83 -13.23
C ILE A 62 6.89 -7.63 -12.28
N PRO A 63 7.25 -6.43 -12.79
CA PRO A 63 7.30 -5.22 -12.00
C PRO A 63 5.96 -4.87 -11.36
N TYR A 64 5.97 -4.36 -10.14
CA TYR A 64 4.75 -3.91 -9.46
C TYR A 64 4.94 -2.63 -8.66
N ILE A 65 3.81 -1.96 -8.41
CA ILE A 65 3.70 -0.82 -7.50
C ILE A 65 2.94 -1.31 -6.27
N TRP A 66 3.53 -1.09 -5.09
CA TRP A 66 2.87 -1.37 -3.81
C TRP A 66 1.84 -0.26 -3.57
N CYS A 67 0.55 -0.58 -3.53
CA CYS A 67 -0.48 0.42 -3.32
C CYS A 67 -1.17 0.23 -1.97
N MET A 68 -1.46 1.37 -1.34
CA MET A 68 -2.38 1.42 -0.21
C MET A 68 -3.79 1.74 -0.71
N LEU A 69 -4.74 0.82 -0.48
CA LEU A 69 -6.14 1.04 -0.83
C LEU A 69 -6.85 1.88 0.23
N HIS A 70 -6.77 1.46 1.48
CA HIS A 70 -7.29 2.08 2.70
C HIS A 70 -8.80 2.37 2.76
N ASN A 71 -9.46 2.86 1.72
CA ASN A 71 -10.86 3.27 1.78
C ASN A 71 -11.68 2.65 0.67
N PHE A 72 -12.83 2.08 1.05
CA PHE A 72 -13.86 1.55 0.17
C PHE A 72 -15.07 2.48 0.14
N ALA A 73 -15.62 2.70 -1.05
CA ALA A 73 -16.85 3.44 -1.31
C ALA A 73 -16.94 4.87 -0.71
N GLY A 74 -15.84 5.48 -0.27
CA GLY A 74 -15.88 6.79 0.38
C GLY A 74 -16.46 6.77 1.79
N ASN A 75 -16.46 5.62 2.46
CA ASN A 75 -16.96 5.51 3.84
C ASN A 75 -16.19 6.44 4.77
N VAL A 76 -16.91 7.21 5.59
CA VAL A 76 -16.33 8.17 6.54
C VAL A 76 -16.28 7.53 7.92
N GLU A 77 -15.19 6.82 8.17
CA GLU A 77 -14.86 6.22 9.47
C GLU A 77 -13.42 6.56 9.83
N MET A 78 -13.06 6.39 11.11
CA MET A 78 -11.66 6.47 11.52
C MET A 78 -11.08 5.06 11.52
N TYR A 79 -10.19 4.78 10.59
CA TYR A 79 -9.57 3.48 10.45
C TYR A 79 -8.15 3.63 9.89
N GLY A 80 -7.26 2.68 10.21
CA GLY A 80 -5.97 2.54 9.56
C GLY A 80 -5.19 1.33 10.04
N VAL A 81 -4.16 0.98 9.28
CA VAL A 81 -3.15 -0.04 9.61
C VAL A 81 -1.75 0.58 9.51
N LEU A 82 -1.51 1.62 10.32
CA LEU A 82 -0.35 2.50 10.15
C LEU A 82 0.98 1.75 10.24
N ASP A 83 1.11 0.68 11.04
CA ASP A 83 2.34 -0.11 11.09
C ASP A 83 2.61 -0.80 9.75
N ALA A 84 1.59 -1.41 9.14
CA ALA A 84 1.70 -2.06 7.84
C ALA A 84 2.06 -1.06 6.73
N VAL A 85 1.53 0.16 6.80
CA VAL A 85 1.89 1.26 5.88
C VAL A 85 3.32 1.74 6.12
N GLY A 86 3.72 1.89 7.38
CA GLY A 86 5.03 2.41 7.79
C GLY A 86 6.20 1.45 7.53
N SER A 87 5.94 0.14 7.37
CA SER A 87 6.96 -0.86 7.09
C SER A 87 6.83 -1.52 5.71
N GLY A 88 5.61 -1.76 5.24
CA GLY A 88 5.30 -2.58 4.07
C GLY A 88 6.05 -2.20 2.78
N PRO A 89 6.06 -0.93 2.34
CA PRO A 89 6.81 -0.49 1.17
C PRO A 89 8.31 -0.79 1.25
N VAL A 90 8.92 -0.65 2.43
CA VAL A 90 10.36 -0.90 2.61
C VAL A 90 10.65 -2.38 2.65
N GLU A 91 9.82 -3.17 3.32
CA GLU A 91 9.91 -4.62 3.34
C GLU A 91 9.77 -5.20 1.92
N ALA A 92 8.76 -4.78 1.17
CA ALA A 92 8.55 -5.19 -0.22
C ALA A 92 9.76 -4.84 -1.11
N ARG A 93 10.30 -3.62 -1.00
CA ARG A 93 11.47 -3.18 -1.79
C ARG A 93 12.78 -3.89 -1.43
N THR A 94 12.98 -4.21 -0.16
CA THR A 94 14.23 -4.83 0.34
C THR A 94 14.18 -6.36 0.36
N SER A 95 13.02 -6.95 0.10
CA SER A 95 12.86 -8.40 0.01
C SER A 95 13.66 -9.02 -1.14
N GLU A 96 13.96 -10.31 -0.99
CA GLU A 96 14.72 -11.05 -1.99
C GLU A 96 14.01 -11.06 -3.36
N ASN A 97 14.78 -10.78 -4.41
CA ASN A 97 14.29 -10.72 -5.79
C ASN A 97 13.14 -9.72 -6.02
N SER A 98 13.03 -8.67 -5.19
CA SER A 98 11.98 -7.65 -5.33
C SER A 98 11.94 -7.07 -6.73
N THR A 99 10.73 -7.04 -7.29
CA THR A 99 10.41 -6.34 -8.55
C THR A 99 9.57 -5.09 -8.31
N MET A 100 9.55 -4.61 -7.06
CA MET A 100 8.85 -3.38 -6.71
C MET A 100 9.53 -2.18 -7.39
N VAL A 101 8.75 -1.40 -8.13
CA VAL A 101 9.22 -0.21 -8.87
C VAL A 101 8.63 1.09 -8.35
N GLY A 102 7.71 1.04 -7.39
CA GLY A 102 7.12 2.24 -6.80
C GLY A 102 6.12 1.97 -5.69
N VAL A 103 5.63 3.07 -5.12
CA VAL A 103 4.52 3.10 -4.15
C VAL A 103 3.34 3.87 -4.73
N GLY A 104 2.12 3.56 -4.29
CA GLY A 104 0.90 4.18 -4.78
C GLY A 104 -0.18 4.31 -3.71
N MET A 105 -1.16 5.16 -3.99
CA MET A 105 -2.37 5.38 -3.19
C MET A 105 -3.57 5.17 -4.11
N SER A 106 -4.49 4.28 -3.75
CA SER A 106 -5.55 3.80 -4.65
C SER A 106 -6.95 3.80 -4.03
N MET A 107 -7.18 4.62 -3.01
CA MET A 107 -8.47 4.77 -2.34
C MET A 107 -9.65 4.93 -3.30
N GLU A 108 -10.78 4.29 -2.98
CA GLU A 108 -12.04 4.50 -3.71
C GLU A 108 -12.68 5.86 -3.39
N GLY A 109 -12.41 6.41 -2.20
CA GLY A 109 -12.78 7.76 -1.80
C GLY A 109 -11.71 8.46 -0.96
N ILE A 110 -11.67 9.79 -1.05
CA ILE A 110 -10.69 10.67 -0.36
C ILE A 110 -11.40 11.56 0.68
N GLU A 111 -10.71 12.57 1.21
CA GLU A 111 -11.25 13.53 2.20
C GLU A 111 -11.54 12.96 3.61
N GLN A 112 -10.94 11.80 3.94
CA GLN A 112 -10.93 11.23 5.30
C GLN A 112 -9.51 10.80 5.72
N ASN A 113 -9.33 10.37 6.97
CA ASN A 113 -8.09 9.80 7.54
C ASN A 113 -6.76 10.40 7.04
N PRO A 114 -6.55 11.73 7.14
CA PRO A 114 -5.36 12.38 6.59
C PRO A 114 -4.05 11.85 7.18
N VAL A 115 -4.07 11.32 8.41
CA VAL A 115 -2.90 10.71 9.05
C VAL A 115 -2.35 9.52 8.28
N VAL A 116 -3.23 8.72 7.65
CA VAL A 116 -2.83 7.53 6.90
C VAL A 116 -2.22 7.93 5.55
N TYR A 117 -2.83 8.91 4.87
CA TYR A 117 -2.33 9.43 3.59
C TYR A 117 -1.03 10.21 3.73
N ASP A 118 -0.87 10.95 4.83
CA ASP A 118 0.37 11.66 5.13
C ASP A 118 1.53 10.67 5.30
N LEU A 119 1.35 9.64 6.13
CA LEU A 119 2.35 8.57 6.30
C LEU A 119 2.68 7.89 4.97
N MET A 120 1.66 7.45 4.21
CA MET A 120 1.87 6.75 2.95
C MET A 120 2.61 7.60 1.91
N SER A 121 2.35 8.90 1.87
CA SER A 121 3.04 9.82 0.97
C SER A 121 4.53 9.98 1.30
N GLU A 122 4.91 9.93 2.58
CA GLU A 122 6.31 9.96 3.01
C GLU A 122 7.06 8.67 2.62
N MET A 123 6.37 7.52 2.55
CA MET A 123 7.00 6.22 2.30
C MET A 123 7.71 6.12 0.95
N ALA A 124 7.38 6.97 -0.03
CA ALA A 124 8.11 7.07 -1.30
C ALA A 124 9.59 7.46 -1.10
N PHE A 125 9.90 8.14 0.00
CA PHE A 125 11.23 8.67 0.31
C PHE A 125 11.93 7.89 1.44
N GLN A 126 11.25 6.93 2.07
CA GLN A 126 11.79 6.20 3.20
C GLN A 126 12.65 5.02 2.75
N HIS A 127 13.87 4.97 3.31
CA HIS A 127 14.79 3.86 3.06
C HIS A 127 14.72 2.74 4.10
N ARG A 128 14.11 3.00 5.25
CA ARG A 128 13.96 2.09 6.40
C ARG A 128 12.51 2.15 6.90
N PRO A 129 12.01 1.09 7.56
CA PRO A 129 10.69 1.14 8.20
C PRO A 129 10.61 2.33 9.18
N VAL A 130 9.44 2.96 9.21
CA VAL A 130 9.17 4.10 10.10
C VAL A 130 8.78 3.61 11.48
N ASP A 131 9.34 4.22 12.53
CA ASP A 131 8.77 4.11 13.89
C ASP A 131 7.48 4.93 13.94
N VAL A 132 6.35 4.24 13.71
CA VAL A 132 5.04 4.87 13.58
C VAL A 132 4.64 5.61 14.84
N LYS A 133 4.97 5.08 16.03
CA LYS A 133 4.68 5.76 17.30
C LYS A 133 5.40 7.11 17.34
N ALA A 134 6.71 7.12 17.09
CA ALA A 134 7.49 8.36 17.06
C ALA A 134 7.00 9.31 15.95
N TRP A 135 6.59 8.76 14.80
CA TRP A 135 6.06 9.52 13.69
C TRP A 135 4.73 10.22 14.06
N ILE A 136 3.79 9.53 14.73
CA ILE A 136 2.51 10.10 15.18
C ILE A 136 2.72 11.21 16.22
N ASP A 137 3.67 11.02 17.14
CA ASP A 137 4.05 12.02 18.13
C ASP A 137 4.52 13.32 17.44
N LEU A 138 5.20 13.23 16.29
CA LEU A 138 5.61 14.37 15.47
C LEU A 138 4.48 14.90 14.57
N TYR A 139 3.68 14.02 13.97
CA TYR A 139 2.54 14.37 13.11
C TYR A 139 1.58 15.32 13.82
N SER A 140 1.16 14.98 15.04
CA SER A 140 0.23 15.83 15.78
C SER A 140 0.81 17.21 16.11
N ARG A 141 2.11 17.32 16.40
CA ARG A 141 2.78 18.62 16.60
C ARG A 141 2.80 19.46 15.32
N ARG A 142 3.13 18.85 14.18
CA ARG A 142 3.14 19.51 12.87
C ARG A 142 1.74 19.96 12.47
N ARG A 143 0.73 19.09 12.65
CA ARG A 143 -0.67 19.35 12.30
C ARG A 143 -1.27 20.50 13.09
N TYR A 144 -0.98 20.61 14.39
CA TYR A 144 -1.58 21.62 15.26
C TYR A 144 -0.66 22.83 15.53
N GLY A 145 0.57 22.82 15.03
CA GLY A 145 1.54 23.91 15.17
C GLY A 145 2.10 24.10 16.58
N ARG A 146 1.77 23.22 17.53
CA ARG A 146 2.25 23.27 18.92
C ARG A 146 2.18 21.91 19.61
N PHE A 147 2.96 21.76 20.66
CA PHE A 147 2.87 20.61 21.55
C PHE A 147 1.75 20.79 22.58
N VAL A 148 0.89 19.79 22.71
CA VAL A 148 -0.19 19.73 23.70
C VAL A 148 -0.26 18.31 24.25
N GLN A 149 0.09 18.11 25.52
CA GLN A 149 0.20 16.77 26.11
C GLN A 149 -1.08 15.93 25.97
N PRO A 150 -2.29 16.43 26.33
CA PRO A 150 -3.52 15.66 26.14
C PRO A 150 -3.79 15.22 24.69
N MET A 151 -3.31 15.99 23.71
CA MET A 151 -3.46 15.67 22.30
C MET A 151 -2.53 14.51 21.89
N GLN A 152 -1.32 14.46 22.46
CA GLN A 152 -0.39 13.35 22.24
C GLN A 152 -0.95 12.06 22.84
N ASP A 153 -1.49 12.15 24.06
CA ASP A 153 -2.10 11.00 24.73
C ASP A 153 -3.30 10.47 23.91
N ALA A 154 -4.13 11.36 23.37
CA ALA A 154 -5.23 11.01 22.48
C ALA A 154 -4.75 10.33 21.19
N TRP A 155 -3.76 10.90 20.49
CA TRP A 155 -3.19 10.28 19.28
C TRP A 155 -2.55 8.93 19.57
N ASN A 156 -1.89 8.77 20.71
CA ASN A 156 -1.36 7.50 21.15
C ASN A 156 -2.47 6.46 21.37
N ILE A 157 -3.62 6.84 21.92
CA ILE A 157 -4.78 5.94 22.03
C ILE A 157 -5.33 5.58 20.64
N LEU A 158 -5.54 6.57 19.76
CA LEU A 158 -6.07 6.34 18.41
C LEU A 158 -5.16 5.42 17.60
N TYR A 159 -3.84 5.60 17.71
CA TYR A 159 -2.83 4.72 17.11
C TYR A 159 -3.00 3.27 17.56
N HIS A 160 -3.03 3.03 18.88
CA HIS A 160 -3.15 1.68 19.43
C HIS A 160 -4.55 1.08 19.33
N THR A 161 -5.50 1.78 18.71
CA THR A 161 -6.88 1.30 18.52
C THR A 161 -7.25 1.34 17.05
N ILE A 162 -7.87 2.42 16.60
CA ILE A 162 -8.51 2.51 15.28
C ILE A 162 -7.53 2.73 14.13
N TYR A 163 -6.31 3.20 14.39
CA TYR A 163 -5.29 3.40 13.34
C TYR A 163 -4.21 2.31 13.29
N ASN A 164 -4.37 1.23 14.07
CA ASN A 164 -3.56 0.02 13.93
C ASN A 164 -4.43 -1.22 14.15
N CYS A 165 -5.56 -1.26 13.43
CA CYS A 165 -6.53 -2.35 13.52
C CYS A 165 -5.90 -3.69 13.08
N THR A 166 -6.19 -4.75 13.82
CA THR A 166 -5.71 -6.11 13.49
C THR A 166 -6.84 -7.04 13.03
N ASP A 167 -8.03 -6.51 12.78
CA ASP A 167 -9.23 -7.29 12.47
C ASP A 167 -9.30 -7.76 11.01
N GLY A 168 -8.42 -7.24 10.15
CA GLY A 168 -8.37 -7.58 8.73
C GLY A 168 -9.63 -7.15 7.96
N ARG A 169 -10.41 -6.21 8.52
CA ARG A 169 -11.64 -5.68 7.94
C ARG A 169 -11.43 -4.20 7.63
N LEU A 170 -11.18 -3.90 6.36
CA LEU A 170 -11.49 -2.61 5.75
C LEU A 170 -12.79 -2.75 4.94
#